data_AF-C4L6W0-F1
#
_entry.id   AF-C4L6W0-F1
#
_cell.length_a   1.000
_cell.length_b   1.000
_cell.length_c   1.000
_cell.angle_alpha   90.00
_cell.angle_beta   90.00
_cell.angle_gamma   90.00
#
_symmetry.space_group_name_H-M   'P 1'
#
loop_
_entity.id
_entity.type
_entity.pdbx_description
1 polymer ?
#
loop_
_entity_poly.entity_id
_entity_poly.type
_entity_poly.pdbx_seq_one_letter_code
_entity_poly.pdbx_strand_id
1 'polypeptide(L)'
;MGSHLMHLVIANEMLPALSEIDEVAFLLGSLAPDATTDKEASHYYAGRHDDLSRRLDLSQYWIDSKEEDFSYRLGYYAHLVADEIWLQGFYKGWLKELITQDPSKQAAYYADFDAHNARLSDRLGMFDFERLKGNPELVELVEKIERDAAMTEEGTYTMFLPHQLDGYVDTCVRRCLEMVKRKRAMLV
;
A
#
# COMPACT_ATOMS: atom_id res chain seq x y z
N MET A 1 -1.86 4.89 2.96
CA MET A 1 -0.44 5.18 3.29
C MET A 1 0.06 6.34 2.41
N GLY A 2 1.27 6.87 2.60
CA GLY A 2 1.78 8.02 1.82
C GLY A 2 2.44 7.71 0.47
N SER A 3 2.72 6.44 0.13
CA SER A 3 3.47 6.07 -1.08
C SER A 3 2.80 4.94 -1.88
N HIS A 4 2.48 5.23 -3.14
CA HIS A 4 1.93 4.25 -4.08
C HIS A 4 3.00 3.23 -4.52
N LEU A 5 4.25 3.68 -4.72
CA LEU A 5 5.38 2.80 -5.03
C LEU A 5 5.61 1.77 -3.91
N MET A 6 5.43 2.18 -2.66
CA MET A 6 5.55 1.27 -1.52
C MET A 6 4.53 0.13 -1.57
N HIS A 7 3.28 0.40 -1.96
CA HIS A 7 2.28 -0.66 -2.18
C HIS A 7 2.70 -1.63 -3.29
N LEU A 8 3.24 -1.11 -4.41
CA LEU A 8 3.75 -1.95 -5.49
C LEU A 8 4.90 -2.85 -5.00
N VAL A 9 5.87 -2.29 -4.27
CA VAL A 9 7.01 -3.04 -3.72
C VAL A 9 6.54 -4.15 -2.77
N ILE A 10 5.64 -3.82 -1.84
CA ILE A 10 5.08 -4.81 -0.90
C ILE A 10 4.42 -5.96 -1.67
N ALA A 11 3.58 -5.64 -2.66
CA ALA A 11 2.88 -6.64 -3.45
C ALA A 11 3.84 -7.48 -4.30
N ASN A 12 4.82 -6.86 -4.96
CA ASN A 12 5.82 -7.53 -5.78
C ASN A 12 6.68 -8.51 -4.97
N GLU A 13 7.11 -8.13 -3.77
CA GLU A 13 7.88 -9.02 -2.89
C GLU A 13 7.08 -10.22 -2.36
N MET A 14 5.75 -10.15 -2.37
CA MET A 14 4.90 -11.27 -1.99
C MET A 14 4.78 -12.33 -3.10
N LEU A 15 4.87 -11.94 -4.38
CA LEU A 15 4.61 -12.81 -5.53
C LEU A 15 5.37 -14.14 -5.49
N PRO A 16 6.69 -14.19 -5.18
CA PRO A 16 7.43 -15.46 -5.17
C PRO A 16 6.89 -16.50 -4.18
N ALA A 17 6.15 -16.06 -3.15
CA ALA A 17 5.57 -16.91 -2.13
C ALA A 17 4.09 -17.27 -2.38
N LEU A 18 3.51 -16.78 -3.48
CA LEU A 18 2.13 -17.00 -3.90
C LEU A 18 2.09 -17.80 -5.20
N SER A 19 1.89 -19.12 -5.09
CA SER A 19 1.61 -19.96 -6.25
C SER A 19 0.17 -19.77 -6.76
N GLU A 20 -0.06 -20.05 -8.04
CA GLU A 20 -1.40 -20.17 -8.65
C GLU A 20 -2.23 -18.89 -8.57
N ILE A 21 -1.59 -17.73 -8.73
CA ILE A 21 -2.25 -16.44 -8.91
C ILE A 21 -1.89 -15.84 -10.27
N ASP A 22 -2.80 -15.05 -10.83
CA ASP A 22 -2.47 -14.13 -11.90
C ASP A 22 -1.73 -12.94 -11.27
N GLU A 23 -0.43 -12.86 -11.54
CA GLU A 23 0.41 -11.81 -10.96
C GLU A 23 0.01 -10.41 -11.43
N VAL A 24 -0.43 -10.24 -12.69
CA VAL A 24 -0.82 -8.92 -13.21
C VAL A 24 -2.08 -8.46 -12.52
N ALA A 25 -3.09 -9.33 -12.43
CA ALA A 25 -4.32 -9.04 -11.70
C ALA A 25 -4.03 -8.71 -10.23
N PHE A 26 -3.17 -9.49 -9.56
CA PHE A 26 -2.77 -9.23 -8.18
C PHE A 26 -2.11 -7.86 -7.99
N LEU A 27 -1.15 -7.50 -8.84
CA LEU A 27 -0.48 -6.20 -8.75
C LEU A 27 -1.45 -5.05 -9.03
N LEU A 28 -2.32 -5.16 -10.04
CA LEU A 28 -3.35 -4.15 -10.32
C LEU A 28 -4.30 -3.98 -9.14
N GLY A 29 -4.73 -5.09 -8.52
CA GLY A 29 -5.54 -5.07 -7.31
C GLY A 29 -4.86 -4.35 -6.16
N SER A 30 -3.54 -4.53 -5.99
CA SER A 30 -2.77 -3.85 -4.93
C SER A 30 -2.64 -2.33 -5.10
N LEU A 31 -2.90 -1.82 -6.31
CA LEU A 31 -2.87 -0.39 -6.64
C LEU A 31 -4.26 0.23 -6.71
N ALA A 32 -5.29 -0.59 -6.97
CA ALA A 32 -6.65 -0.14 -7.22
C ALA A 32 -7.27 0.79 -6.15
N PRO A 33 -7.05 0.58 -4.84
CA PRO A 33 -7.59 1.51 -3.83
C PRO A 33 -7.07 2.93 -4.01
N ASP A 34 -5.87 3.08 -4.58
CA ASP A 34 -5.23 4.37 -4.78
C ASP A 34 -5.61 5.11 -6.07
N ALA A 35 -6.32 4.44 -6.98
CA ALA A 35 -6.72 4.99 -8.27
C ALA A 35 -7.86 6.02 -8.20
N THR A 36 -8.64 5.99 -7.12
CA THR A 36 -9.81 6.86 -6.95
C THR A 36 -9.58 7.96 -5.91
N THR A 37 -10.29 9.07 -6.11
CA THR A 37 -10.36 10.17 -5.14
C THR A 37 -11.33 9.88 -3.99
N ASP A 38 -12.27 8.94 -4.16
CA ASP A 38 -13.15 8.47 -3.09
C ASP A 38 -12.42 7.44 -2.21
N LYS A 39 -11.64 7.98 -1.26
CA LYS A 39 -10.87 7.18 -0.30
C LYS A 39 -11.75 6.52 0.77
N GLU A 40 -12.93 7.07 1.09
CA GLU A 40 -13.83 6.49 2.09
C GLU A 40 -14.33 5.12 1.62
N ALA A 41 -14.83 5.06 0.37
CA ALA A 41 -15.33 3.82 -0.20
C ALA A 41 -14.20 2.82 -0.54
N SER A 42 -13.14 3.28 -1.20
CA SER A 42 -12.06 2.40 -1.66
C SER A 42 -11.21 1.79 -0.55
N HIS A 43 -11.06 2.46 0.59
CA HIS A 43 -10.26 1.91 1.69
C HIS A 43 -11.11 1.19 2.73
N TYR A 44 -12.44 1.06 2.51
CA TYR A 44 -13.35 0.41 3.44
C TYR A 44 -13.23 0.98 4.86
N TYR A 45 -13.15 2.30 4.96
CA TYR A 45 -12.98 2.92 6.27
C TYR A 45 -14.23 2.71 7.14
N ALA A 46 -13.98 2.36 8.40
CA ALA A 46 -14.98 2.19 9.45
C ALA A 46 -14.53 2.90 10.74
N GLY A 47 -15.47 3.09 11.66
CA GLY A 47 -15.24 3.88 12.87
C GLY A 47 -15.06 5.37 12.56
N ARG A 48 -14.57 6.12 13.54
CA ARG A 48 -14.47 7.59 13.46
C ARG A 48 -13.05 8.08 13.70
N HIS A 49 -12.74 9.24 13.10
CA HIS A 49 -11.45 9.89 13.28
C HIS A 49 -11.30 10.53 14.67
N ASP A 50 -12.38 11.00 15.28
CA ASP A 50 -12.40 11.78 16.52
C ASP A 50 -12.18 10.96 17.79
N ASP A 51 -12.56 9.68 17.79
CA ASP A 51 -12.47 8.77 18.94
C ASP A 51 -11.36 7.71 18.83
N LEU A 52 -10.45 7.86 17.85
CA LEU A 52 -9.38 6.91 17.53
C LEU A 52 -9.88 5.50 17.15
N SER A 53 -11.17 5.30 16.85
CA SER A 53 -11.69 4.00 16.41
C SER A 53 -11.47 3.71 14.92
N ARG A 54 -11.07 4.71 14.13
CA ARG A 54 -10.86 4.61 12.67
C ARG A 54 -10.09 3.36 12.26
N ARG A 55 -10.58 2.57 11.33
CA ARG A 55 -9.95 1.32 10.89
C ARG A 55 -10.38 0.99 9.47
N LEU A 56 -9.70 0.06 8.84
CA LEU A 56 -10.15 -0.53 7.58
C LEU A 56 -10.97 -1.79 7.88
N ASP A 57 -12.17 -1.89 7.30
CA ASP A 57 -13.04 -3.06 7.43
C ASP A 57 -12.69 -4.13 6.40
N LEU A 58 -11.58 -4.81 6.70
CA LEU A 58 -11.04 -5.91 5.90
C LEU A 58 -12.04 -7.07 5.69
N SER A 59 -12.99 -7.24 6.60
CA SER A 59 -14.01 -8.29 6.50
C SER A 59 -15.10 -7.88 5.52
N GLN A 60 -15.57 -6.63 5.60
CA GLN A 60 -16.55 -6.09 4.68
C GLN A 60 -16.03 -6.09 3.25
N TYR A 61 -14.79 -5.63 3.03
CA TYR A 61 -14.12 -5.74 1.72
C TYR A 61 -14.19 -7.16 1.18
N TRP A 62 -13.82 -8.14 2.00
CA TRP A 62 -13.81 -9.53 1.56
C TRP A 62 -15.22 -10.01 1.18
N ILE A 63 -16.27 -9.58 1.86
CA ILE A 63 -17.65 -9.97 1.51
C ILE A 63 -18.08 -9.34 0.19
N ASP A 64 -17.85 -8.04 0.01
CA ASP A 64 -18.34 -7.29 -1.14
C ASP A 64 -17.61 -7.64 -2.44
N SER A 65 -16.31 -7.93 -2.35
CA SER A 65 -15.46 -8.28 -3.49
C SER A 65 -15.59 -9.74 -3.95
N LYS A 66 -16.59 -10.50 -3.49
CA LYS A 66 -16.68 -11.95 -3.76
C LYS A 66 -16.79 -12.33 -5.24
N GLU A 67 -17.31 -11.43 -6.09
CA GLU A 67 -17.49 -11.65 -7.53
C GLU A 67 -16.31 -11.11 -8.35
N GLU A 68 -15.35 -10.44 -7.73
CA GLU A 68 -14.13 -9.94 -8.38
C GLU A 68 -13.18 -11.09 -8.75
N ASP A 69 -12.28 -10.83 -9.71
CA ASP A 69 -11.18 -11.75 -9.97
C ASP A 69 -10.42 -12.07 -8.69
N PHE A 70 -10.13 -13.36 -8.48
CA PHE A 70 -9.58 -13.84 -7.23
C PHE A 70 -8.18 -13.25 -6.94
N SER A 71 -7.34 -13.13 -7.96
CA SER A 71 -5.97 -12.62 -7.80
C SER A 71 -6.00 -11.11 -7.56
N TYR A 72 -6.82 -10.38 -8.32
CA TYR A 72 -7.08 -8.95 -8.10
C TYR A 72 -7.57 -8.67 -6.69
N ARG A 73 -8.55 -9.45 -6.23
CA ARG A 73 -9.11 -9.35 -4.88
C ARG A 73 -8.06 -9.57 -3.79
N LEU A 74 -7.16 -10.54 -3.97
CA LEU A 74 -6.06 -10.77 -3.02
C LEU A 74 -5.07 -9.60 -2.98
N GLY A 75 -4.79 -8.98 -4.13
CA GLY A 75 -3.92 -7.80 -4.22
C GLY A 75 -4.50 -6.60 -3.48
N TYR A 76 -5.77 -6.30 -3.72
CA TYR A 76 -6.49 -5.23 -3.04
C TYR A 76 -6.60 -5.50 -1.54
N TYR A 77 -6.86 -6.75 -1.15
CA TYR A 77 -6.81 -7.13 0.26
C TYR A 77 -5.44 -6.84 0.91
N ALA A 78 -4.34 -7.17 0.22
CA ALA A 78 -3.00 -6.88 0.71
C ALA A 78 -2.76 -5.37 0.88
N HIS A 79 -3.25 -4.55 -0.06
CA HIS A 79 -3.23 -3.09 0.08
C HIS A 79 -3.91 -2.64 1.38
N LEU A 80 -5.15 -3.06 1.62
CA LEU A 80 -5.90 -2.66 2.82
C LEU A 80 -5.22 -3.15 4.10
N VAL A 81 -4.59 -4.32 4.09
CA VAL A 81 -3.81 -4.81 5.25
C VAL A 81 -2.61 -3.90 5.52
N ALA A 82 -1.86 -3.49 4.50
CA ALA A 82 -0.75 -2.56 4.67
C ALA A 82 -1.24 -1.22 5.23
N ASP A 83 -2.33 -0.69 4.69
CA ASP A 83 -2.92 0.56 5.16
C ASP A 83 -3.45 0.48 6.59
N GLU A 84 -4.02 -0.64 7.01
CA GLU A 84 -4.41 -0.86 8.41
C GLU A 84 -3.18 -0.91 9.33
N ILE A 85 -2.08 -1.56 8.91
CA ILE A 85 -0.82 -1.56 9.68
C ILE A 85 -0.29 -0.13 9.83
N TRP A 86 -0.32 0.66 8.75
CA TRP A 86 0.08 2.06 8.78
C TRP A 86 -0.80 2.88 9.74
N LEU A 87 -2.11 2.74 9.59
CA LEU A 87 -3.12 3.47 10.34
C LEU A 87 -2.99 3.21 11.84
N GLN A 88 -2.95 1.93 12.24
CA GLN A 88 -2.89 1.56 13.66
C GLN A 88 -1.50 1.76 14.26
N GLY A 89 -0.42 1.58 13.49
CA GLY A 89 0.95 1.64 13.98
C GLY A 89 1.52 3.07 14.03
N PHE A 90 1.66 3.70 12.86
CA PHE A 90 2.32 5.00 12.73
C PHE A 90 1.35 6.16 12.86
N TYR A 91 0.25 6.12 12.09
CA TYR A 91 -0.64 7.27 11.96
C TYR A 91 -1.33 7.64 13.27
N LYS A 92 -2.08 6.71 13.85
CA LYS A 92 -2.76 6.95 15.14
C LYS A 92 -1.80 7.07 16.32
N GLY A 93 -0.65 6.38 16.26
CA GLY A 93 0.28 6.28 17.38
C GLY A 93 0.85 7.62 17.80
N TRP A 94 1.35 8.41 16.84
CA TRP A 94 1.97 9.70 17.15
C TRP A 94 1.85 10.73 16.01
N LEU A 95 1.83 10.26 14.75
CA LEU A 95 1.90 11.13 13.59
C LEU A 95 0.67 12.05 13.45
N LYS A 96 -0.52 11.52 13.72
CA LYS A 96 -1.77 12.30 13.69
C LYS A 96 -1.72 13.47 14.66
N GLU A 97 -1.28 13.22 15.90
CA GLU A 97 -1.18 14.25 16.92
C GLU A 97 -0.16 15.32 16.51
N LEU A 98 1.01 14.91 16.01
CA LEU A 98 2.04 15.82 15.54
C LEU A 98 1.54 16.74 14.40
N ILE A 99 0.87 16.18 13.40
CA ILE A 99 0.31 16.96 12.28
C ILE A 99 -0.85 17.86 12.75
N THR A 100 -1.64 17.40 13.73
CA THR A 100 -2.74 18.20 14.29
C THR A 100 -2.20 19.43 15.04
N GLN A 101 -1.11 19.26 15.79
CA GLN A 101 -0.45 20.35 16.51
C GLN A 101 0.33 21.30 15.59
N ASP A 102 0.93 20.76 14.53
CA ASP A 102 1.69 21.53 13.54
C ASP A 102 1.35 21.05 12.11
N PRO A 103 0.34 21.65 11.46
CA PRO A 103 -0.07 21.28 10.11
C PRO A 103 1.04 21.44 9.05
N SER A 104 2.07 22.26 9.31
CA SER A 104 3.21 22.40 8.39
C SER A 104 4.01 21.09 8.25
N LYS A 105 3.92 20.20 9.25
CA LYS A 105 4.54 18.87 9.23
C LYS A 105 3.95 17.94 8.20
N GLN A 106 2.76 18.23 7.66
CA GLN A 106 2.14 17.37 6.65
C GLN A 106 2.98 17.30 5.36
N ALA A 107 3.58 18.40 4.93
CA ALA A 107 4.45 18.41 3.76
C ALA A 107 5.74 17.62 4.01
N ALA A 108 6.36 17.80 5.18
CA ALA A 108 7.54 17.05 5.61
C ALA A 108 7.27 15.54 5.68
N TYR A 109 6.09 15.17 6.18
CA TYR A 109 5.60 13.79 6.24
C TYR A 109 5.57 13.13 4.85
N TYR A 110 5.04 13.82 3.83
CA TYR A 110 5.02 13.28 2.47
C TYR A 110 6.41 13.30 1.82
N ALA A 111 7.21 14.34 2.06
CA ALA A 111 8.57 14.45 1.52
C ALA A 111 9.48 13.30 1.97
N ASP A 112 9.28 12.75 3.17
CA ASP A 112 10.04 11.59 3.64
C ASP A 112 9.72 10.31 2.84
N PHE A 113 8.52 10.17 2.26
CA PHE A 113 8.24 9.06 1.33
C PHE A 113 8.93 9.27 -0.01
N ASP A 114 8.95 10.50 -0.52
CA ASP A 114 9.67 10.83 -1.75
C ASP A 114 11.17 10.57 -1.59
N ALA A 115 11.74 10.95 -0.43
CA ALA A 115 13.12 10.66 -0.05
C ALA A 115 13.42 9.16 0.01
N HIS A 116 12.41 8.33 0.29
CA HIS A 116 12.51 6.88 0.39
C HIS A 116 12.40 6.15 -0.95
N ASN A 117 11.95 6.82 -2.02
CA ASN A 117 11.68 6.17 -3.30
C ASN A 117 12.93 5.50 -3.90
N ALA A 118 14.14 6.02 -3.69
CA ALA A 118 15.36 5.35 -4.18
C ALA A 118 15.58 3.97 -3.53
N ARG A 119 15.33 3.83 -2.22
CA ARG A 119 15.39 2.51 -1.54
C ARG A 119 14.31 1.57 -2.06
N LEU A 120 13.10 2.08 -2.28
CA LEU A 120 12.00 1.29 -2.83
C LEU A 120 12.30 0.84 -4.26
N SER A 121 12.94 1.69 -5.07
CA SER A 121 13.36 1.39 -6.44
C SER A 121 14.42 0.29 -6.45
N ASP A 122 15.42 0.37 -5.57
CA ASP A 122 16.43 -0.67 -5.39
C ASP A 122 15.82 -2.03 -5.00
N ARG A 123 14.81 -2.02 -4.11
CA ARG A 123 14.05 -3.23 -3.73
C ARG A 123 13.22 -3.79 -4.89
N LEU A 124 12.57 -2.91 -5.66
CA LEU A 124 11.75 -3.31 -6.79
C LEU A 124 12.61 -3.93 -7.91
N GLY A 125 13.84 -3.43 -8.09
CA GLY A 125 14.77 -3.89 -9.10
C GLY A 125 14.28 -3.63 -10.52
N MET A 126 14.61 -4.52 -11.45
CA MET A 126 14.07 -4.45 -12.81
C MET A 126 12.59 -4.86 -12.80
N PHE A 127 11.72 -3.91 -13.13
CA PHE A 127 10.27 -4.11 -13.19
C PHE A 127 9.69 -3.63 -14.52
N ASP A 128 8.85 -4.47 -15.12
CA ASP A 128 8.17 -4.15 -16.38
C ASP A 128 6.83 -3.46 -16.11
N PHE A 129 6.83 -2.13 -16.15
CA PHE A 129 5.62 -1.33 -15.94
C PHE A 129 4.60 -1.45 -17.07
N GLU A 130 5.02 -1.80 -18.29
CA GLU A 130 4.10 -1.90 -19.44
C GLU A 130 3.03 -2.97 -19.21
N ARG A 131 3.37 -4.03 -18.46
CA ARG A 131 2.43 -5.10 -18.11
C ARG A 131 1.24 -4.60 -17.26
N LEU A 132 1.36 -3.44 -16.59
CA LEU A 132 0.30 -2.84 -15.78
C LEU A 132 -0.48 -1.75 -16.51
N LYS A 133 0.07 -1.17 -17.59
CA LYS A 133 -0.53 -0.05 -18.33
C LYS A 133 -1.74 -0.44 -19.20
N GLY A 134 -2.04 -1.75 -19.30
CA GLY A 134 -3.22 -2.25 -20.01
C GLY A 134 -4.56 -1.90 -19.34
N ASN A 135 -4.56 -1.51 -18.06
CA ASN A 135 -5.77 -1.09 -17.36
C ASN A 135 -5.95 0.44 -17.43
N PRO A 136 -6.95 0.96 -18.16
CA PRO A 136 -7.13 2.40 -18.38
C PRO A 136 -7.49 3.16 -17.10
N GLU A 137 -8.05 2.50 -16.08
CA GLU A 137 -8.38 3.13 -14.79
C GLU A 137 -7.14 3.34 -13.92
N LEU A 138 -6.06 2.59 -14.20
CA LEU A 138 -4.83 2.61 -13.41
C LEU A 138 -3.66 3.25 -14.15
N VAL A 139 -3.78 3.55 -15.44
CA VAL A 139 -2.64 3.98 -16.27
C VAL A 139 -1.94 5.22 -15.70
N GLU A 140 -2.70 6.25 -15.29
CA GLU A 140 -2.11 7.48 -14.72
C GLU A 140 -1.38 7.22 -13.40
N LEU A 141 -1.92 6.32 -12.57
CA LEU A 141 -1.31 5.90 -11.31
C LEU A 141 -0.03 5.09 -11.58
N VAL A 142 -0.06 4.16 -12.51
CA VAL A 142 1.10 3.34 -12.92
C VAL A 142 2.21 4.23 -13.46
N GLU A 143 1.90 5.20 -14.32
CA GLU A 143 2.89 6.17 -14.83
C GLU A 143 3.49 7.04 -13.71
N LYS A 144 2.70 7.40 -12.69
CA LYS A 144 3.23 8.08 -11.50
C LYS A 144 4.21 7.18 -10.75
N ILE A 145 3.83 5.93 -10.49
CA ILE A 145 4.69 4.98 -9.76
C ILE A 145 5.98 4.71 -10.55
N GLU A 146 5.91 4.61 -11.87
CA GLU A 146 7.08 4.46 -12.74
C GLU A 146 8.04 5.65 -12.62
N ARG A 147 7.52 6.88 -12.55
CA ARG A 147 8.34 8.07 -12.29
C ARG A 147 8.96 8.04 -10.89
N ASP A 148 8.20 7.64 -9.88
CA ASP A 148 8.69 7.51 -8.51
C ASP A 148 9.79 6.42 -8.44
N ALA A 149 9.66 5.33 -9.20
CA ALA A 149 10.61 4.22 -9.30
C ALA A 149 11.89 4.55 -10.09
N ALA A 150 11.95 5.70 -10.75
CA ALA A 150 13.14 6.16 -11.47
C ALA A 150 14.15 6.88 -10.55
N MET A 151 13.81 7.05 -9.27
CA MET A 151 14.67 7.71 -8.29
C MET A 151 15.86 6.83 -7.93
N THR A 152 17.08 7.38 -8.03
CA THR A 152 18.34 6.65 -7.77
C THR A 152 19.12 7.18 -6.58
N GLU A 153 18.74 8.35 -6.05
CA GLU A 153 19.37 8.96 -4.89
C GLU A 153 18.35 9.14 -3.77
N GLU A 154 18.74 8.72 -2.57
CA GLU A 154 17.92 8.95 -1.38
C GLU A 154 17.85 10.44 -1.02
N GLY A 155 16.66 10.88 -0.59
CA GLY A 155 16.46 12.23 -0.09
C GLY A 155 16.86 12.40 1.37
N THR A 156 16.53 13.58 1.90
CA THR A 156 16.69 13.88 3.33
C THR A 156 15.41 13.59 4.08
N TYR A 157 15.51 12.88 5.20
CA TYR A 157 14.39 12.54 6.06
C TYR A 157 14.29 13.49 7.24
N THR A 158 13.07 13.83 7.63
CA THR A 158 12.78 14.86 8.64
C THR A 158 11.76 14.41 9.68
N MET A 159 10.94 13.42 9.35
CA MET A 159 9.84 12.88 10.18
C MET A 159 10.11 11.44 10.60
N PHE A 160 10.69 10.64 9.71
CA PHE A 160 11.05 9.25 9.93
C PHE A 160 12.56 9.06 9.84
N LEU A 161 13.03 7.97 10.44
CA LEU A 161 14.32 7.40 10.11
C LEU A 161 14.12 6.40 8.96
N PRO A 162 15.06 6.28 8.01
CA PRO A 162 14.90 5.39 6.85
C PRO A 162 14.54 3.95 7.25
N HIS A 163 15.18 3.43 8.30
CA HIS A 163 14.93 2.07 8.80
C HIS A 163 13.52 1.87 9.39
N GLN A 164 12.81 2.93 9.79
CA GLN A 164 11.42 2.83 10.22
C GLN A 164 10.51 2.53 9.03
N LEU A 165 10.79 3.12 7.86
CA LEU A 165 10.06 2.84 6.62
C LEU A 165 10.46 1.47 6.07
N ASP A 166 11.75 1.12 6.06
CA ASP A 166 12.20 -0.22 5.67
C ASP A 166 11.53 -1.31 6.54
N GLY A 167 11.56 -1.15 7.86
CA GLY A 167 10.95 -2.09 8.79
C GLY A 167 9.42 -2.15 8.70
N TYR A 168 8.78 -1.04 8.29
CA TYR A 168 7.36 -1.03 7.96
C TYR A 168 7.08 -1.87 6.71
N VAL A 169 7.83 -1.69 5.61
CA VAL A 169 7.67 -2.48 4.38
C VAL A 169 7.86 -3.97 4.69
N ASP A 170 8.91 -4.34 5.43
CA ASP A 170 9.17 -5.73 5.80
C ASP A 170 8.07 -6.33 6.68
N THR A 171 7.48 -5.51 7.55
CA THR A 171 6.33 -5.92 8.36
C THR A 171 5.10 -6.12 7.48
N CYS A 172 4.84 -5.22 6.54
CA CYS A 172 3.74 -5.33 5.61
C CYS A 172 3.87 -6.56 4.71
N VAL A 173 5.04 -6.82 4.11
CA VAL A 173 5.27 -8.02 3.30
C VAL A 173 4.93 -9.29 4.08
N ARG A 174 5.47 -9.44 5.30
CA ARG A 174 5.20 -10.63 6.14
C ARG A 174 3.74 -10.76 6.53
N ARG A 175 3.11 -9.67 6.99
CA ARG A 175 1.73 -9.69 7.51
C ARG A 175 0.70 -9.82 6.40
N CYS A 176 0.88 -9.13 5.28
CA CYS A 176 0.05 -9.28 4.09
C CYS A 176 0.13 -10.72 3.57
N LEU A 177 1.33 -11.29 3.47
CA LEU A 177 1.51 -12.68 3.03
C LEU A 177 0.80 -13.69 3.96
N GLU A 178 0.94 -13.53 5.28
CA GLU A 178 0.23 -14.37 6.26
C GLU A 178 -1.29 -14.28 6.08
N MET A 179 -1.83 -13.08 5.93
CA MET A 179 -3.27 -12.85 5.84
C MET A 179 -3.85 -13.29 4.50
N VAL A 180 -3.15 -13.03 3.39
CA VAL A 180 -3.51 -13.53 2.04
C VAL A 180 -3.53 -15.06 2.02
N LYS A 181 -2.50 -15.73 2.56
CA LYS A 181 -2.46 -17.20 2.63
C LYS A 181 -3.62 -17.78 3.45
N ARG A 182 -3.99 -17.13 4.56
CA ARG A 182 -5.17 -17.54 5.36
C ARG A 182 -6.46 -17.42 4.57
N LYS A 183 -6.67 -16.30 3.86
CA LYS A 183 -7.87 -16.12 3.03
C LYS A 183 -7.96 -17.15 1.90
N ARG A 184 -6.83 -17.47 1.27
CA ARG A 184 -6.75 -18.52 0.26
C ARG A 184 -7.11 -19.90 0.81
N ALA A 185 -6.59 -20.25 2.00
CA ALA A 185 -6.86 -21.53 2.65
C ALA A 185 -8.33 -21.72 3.08
N MET A 186 -9.11 -20.65 3.22
CA MET A 186 -10.54 -20.75 3.57
C MET A 186 -11.45 -21.03 2.36
N LEU A 187 -10.90 -21.06 1.14
CA LEU A 187 -11.63 -21.27 -0.12
C LEU A 187 -11.33 -22.63 -0.78
N VAL A 188 -10.39 -23.40 -0.23
CA VAL A 188 -10.07 -24.78 -0.63
C VAL A 188 -10.75 -25.74 0.35
#